data_AF-A0A2N2CJB2-F1
#
_entry.id   AF-A0A2N2CJB2-F1
#
_cell.length_a   1.000
_cell.length_b   1.000
_cell.length_c   1.000
_cell.angle_alpha   90.00
_cell.angle_beta   90.00
_cell.angle_gamma   90.00
#
_symmetry.space_group_name_H-M   'P 1'
#
loop_
_entity.id
_entity.type
_entity.pdbx_description
1 polymer ?
#
loop_
_entity_poly.entity_id
_entity_poly.type
_entity_poly.pdbx_seq_one_letter_code
_entity_poly.pdbx_strand_id
1 'polypeptide(L)' 'MEFNQLESFLSVVKHKSFSKAAKEMYLTQPTVSNNIQNLER' A
#
# COMPACT_ATOMS: atom_id res chain seq x y z
N MET A 1 0.81 9.31 10.40
CA MET A 1 -0.31 8.61 9.72
C MET A 1 -0.83 9.53 8.64
N GLU A 2 -0.70 9.11 7.38
CA GLU A 2 -1.04 9.88 6.18
C GLU A 2 -2.09 9.13 5.33
N PHE A 3 -2.86 9.82 4.49
CA PHE A 3 -3.93 9.20 3.69
C PHE A 3 -3.43 8.12 2.74
N ASN A 4 -2.29 8.34 2.08
CA ASN A 4 -1.69 7.36 1.16
C ASN A 4 -1.30 6.04 1.86
N GLN A 5 -0.99 6.08 3.16
CA GLN A 5 -0.68 4.90 3.96
C GLN A 5 -1.94 4.06 4.22
N LEU A 6 -3.05 4.72 4.58
CA LEU A 6 -4.35 4.06 4.75
C LEU A 6 -4.88 3.49 3.43
N GLU A 7 -4.75 4.24 2.32
CA GLU A 7 -5.12 3.74 0.99
C GLU A 7 -4.29 2.53 0.57
N SER A 8 -2.97 2.57 0.83
CA SER A 8 -2.09 1.43 0.59
C SER A 8 -2.52 0.21 1.40
N PHE A 9 -2.89 0.41 2.67
CA PHE A 9 -3.40 -0.67 3.53
C PHE A 9 -4.70 -1.28 2.99
N LEU A 10 -5.68 -0.43 2.66
CA LEU A 10 -6.96 -0.89 2.10
C LEU A 10 -6.78 -1.67 0.79
N SER A 11 -5.93 -1.18 -0.12
CA SER A 11 -5.67 -1.87 -1.39
C SER A 11 -4.93 -3.19 -1.19
N VAL A 12 -3.95 -3.26 -0.28
CA VAL A 12 -3.25 -4.53 0.06
C VAL A 12 -4.22 -5.55 0.63
N VAL A 13 -5.10 -5.16 1.56
CA VAL A 13 -6.13 -6.05 2.14
C VAL A 13 -7.11 -6.54 1.07
N LYS A 14 -7.57 -5.63 0.19
CA LYS A 14 -8.48 -5.94 -0.93
C LYS A 14 -7.89 -7.00 -1.86
N HIS A 15 -6.62 -6.87 -2.24
CA HIS A 15 -5.99 -7.76 -3.21
C HIS A 15 -5.25 -8.95 -2.60
N LYS A 16 -5.01 -8.93 -1.29
CA LYS A 16 -4.12 -9.85 -0.57
C LYS A 16 -2.74 -9.95 -1.24
N SER A 17 -2.27 -8.84 -1.84
CA SER A 17 -1.05 -8.82 -2.63
C SER A 17 -0.53 -7.38 -2.82
N PHE A 18 0.69 -7.13 -2.37
CA PHE A 18 1.38 -5.86 -2.55
C PHE A 18 1.60 -5.50 -4.02
N SER A 19 1.95 -6.48 -4.86
CA SER A 19 2.18 -6.24 -6.29
C SER A 19 0.90 -5.89 -7.04
N LYS A 20 -0.26 -6.45 -6.64
CA LYS A 20 -1.56 -6.08 -7.22
C LYS A 20 -2.04 -4.71 -6.72
N ALA A 21 -1.86 -4.43 -5.43
CA ALA A 21 -2.16 -3.11 -4.86
C ALA A 21 -1.35 -2.00 -5.55
N ALA A 22 -0.05 -2.22 -5.75
CA ALA A 22 0.80 -1.28 -6.48
C ALA A 22 0.32 -1.03 -7.92
N LYS A 23 -0.09 -2.09 -8.63
CA LYS A 23 -0.65 -1.96 -9.98
C LYS A 23 -1.96 -1.18 -10.00
N GLU A 24 -2.87 -1.42 -9.05
CA GLU A 24 -4.13 -0.66 -8.93
C GLU A 24 -3.89 0.81 -8.61
N MET A 25 -2.92 1.10 -7.74
CA MET A 25 -2.60 2.45 -7.29
C MET A 25 -1.66 3.21 -8.25
N TYR A 26 -1.26 2.61 -9.37
CA TYR A 26 -0.25 3.16 -10.29
C TYR A 26 1.09 3.49 -9.60
N LEU A 27 1.47 2.67 -8.62
CA LEU A 27 2.70 2.79 -7.84
C LEU A 27 3.63 1.59 -8.09
N THR A 28 4.85 1.70 -7.57
CA THR A 28 5.74 0.54 -7.45
C THR A 28 5.43 -0.25 -6.17
N GLN A 29 5.67 -1.56 -6.19
CA GLN A 29 5.50 -2.42 -5.01
C GLN A 29 6.34 -1.95 -3.80
N PRO A 30 7.60 -1.48 -3.97
CA PRO A 30 8.36 -0.90 -2.87
C PRO A 30 7.70 0.35 -2.24
N THR A 31 7.09 1.23 -3.05
CA THR A 31 6.35 2.39 -2.54
C THR A 31 5.19 1.97 -1.63
N VAL A 32 4.39 1.00 -2.07
CA VAL A 32 3.27 0.46 -1.27
C VAL A 32 3.79 -0.16 0.03
N SER A 33 4.89 -0.94 -0.05
CA SER A 33 5.50 -1.56 1.14
C SER A 33 5.98 -0.53 2.16
N ASN A 34 6.64 0.54 1.70
CA ASN A 34 7.08 1.64 2.56
C ASN A 34 5.90 2.39 3.20
N ASN A 35 4.80 2.56 2.47
CA ASN A 35 3.58 3.16 3.02
C ASN A 35 2.99 2.32 4.18
N ILE A 36 2.97 0.98 4.06
CA ILE A 36 2.52 0.10 5.15
C ILE A 36 3.47 0.17 6.34
N GLN A 37 4.79 0.08 6.11
CA GLN A 37 5.78 0.15 7.19
C GLN A 37 5.71 1.47 7.97
N ASN A 38 5.43 2.58 7.28
CA ASN A 38 5.27 3.88 7.94
C ASN A 38 3.91 4.05 8.62
N LEU A 39 2.91 3.23 8.29
CA LEU A 39 1.62 3.18 9.00
C LEU A 39 1.73 2.42 10.32
N GLU A 40 2.54 1.35 10.36
CA GLU A 40 2.73 0.47 11.53
C GLU A 40 3.62 1.08 12.62
N ARG A 41 4.41 2.11 12.27
CA ARG A 41 5.24 2.88 13.21
C ARG A 41 4.42 3.94 13.93
#